data_AF-A0AAN4R1Z6-F1
#
_entry.id   AF-A0AAN4R1Z6-F1
#
_cell.length_a   1.000
_cell.length_b   1.000
_cell.length_c   1.000
_cell.angle_alpha   90.00
_cell.angle_beta   90.00
_cell.angle_gamma   90.00
#
_symmetry.space_group_name_H-M   'P 1'
#
loop_
_entity.id
_entity.type
_entity.pdbx_description
1 polymer ?
#
loop_
_entity_poly.entity_id
_entity_poly.type
_entity_poly.pdbx_seq_one_letter_code
_entity_poly.pdbx_strand_id
1 'polypeptide(L)'
;MAEAWTCAFGAENALMEARLEGNAQVAELPLSNLQNDQGAPSTAWRVPGKEAYLIAHLPRPILCRGFSFHRTNLTAGARYSLVARNGAGVVYASGGQQTQTVSGQFLVVFPNDQTITQLDISISDQDNPDGFLSFPLAYLGPLWQPERNMSWQGNESQQATIDEAISLSGVEYPTLRYRQRAIAIDHQSLGIAELTMIRSIESTAATGRNILFVPDLSAADRNSAMIFGRLTPGDITCPAGAADRLATSMTIKERL
;
A
#
# COMPACT_ATOMS: atom_id res chain seq x y z
N MET A 1 21.01 6.95 19.13
CA MET A 1 20.95 7.60 17.81
C MET A 1 19.51 7.46 17.34
N ALA A 2 18.82 8.56 17.06
CA ALA A 2 17.47 8.47 16.47
C ALA A 2 17.60 7.76 15.12
N GLU A 3 16.82 6.71 14.90
CA GLU A 3 16.69 6.07 13.59
C GLU A 3 16.29 7.16 12.60
N ALA A 4 17.09 7.33 11.55
CA ALA A 4 16.80 8.31 10.51
C ALA A 4 15.46 7.90 9.86
N TRP A 5 14.58 8.87 9.62
CA TRP A 5 13.30 8.62 8.96
C TRP A 5 13.56 8.05 7.57
N THR A 6 13.19 6.79 7.34
CA THR A 6 13.36 6.13 6.05
C THR A 6 12.00 5.91 5.40
N CYS A 7 11.63 6.82 4.50
CA CYS A 7 10.51 6.59 3.60
C CYS A 7 10.80 5.42 2.66
N ALA A 8 9.75 4.78 2.16
CA ALA A 8 9.88 3.67 1.22
C ALA A 8 8.80 3.68 0.14
N PHE A 9 9.16 3.12 -1.02
CA PHE A 9 8.32 2.96 -2.18
C PHE A 9 8.20 1.49 -2.57
N GLY A 10 6.98 1.01 -2.75
CA GLY A 10 6.66 -0.27 -3.35
C GLY A 10 6.03 -0.07 -4.73
N ALA A 11 6.84 -0.12 -5.79
CA ALA A 11 6.36 0.02 -7.16
C ALA A 11 6.03 -1.32 -7.84
N GLU A 12 6.70 -2.40 -7.43
CA GLU A 12 6.46 -3.73 -7.97
C GLU A 12 5.49 -4.48 -7.06
N ASN A 13 4.30 -4.79 -7.56
CA ASN A 13 3.31 -5.59 -6.84
C ASN A 13 3.28 -7.02 -7.40
N ALA A 14 3.97 -7.93 -6.72
CA ALA A 14 4.08 -9.33 -7.08
C ALA A 14 2.73 -10.08 -7.06
N LEU A 15 1.71 -9.56 -6.35
CA LEU A 15 0.37 -10.17 -6.37
C LEU A 15 -0.27 -10.13 -7.76
N MET A 16 0.10 -9.18 -8.60
CA MET A 16 -0.51 -9.00 -9.94
C MET A 16 -0.25 -10.18 -10.87
N GLU A 17 0.79 -10.98 -10.60
CA GLU A 17 1.16 -12.16 -11.39
C GLU A 17 1.09 -13.46 -10.58
N ALA A 18 0.71 -13.38 -9.30
CA ALA A 18 0.63 -14.53 -8.42
C ALA A 18 -0.58 -15.41 -8.72
N ARG A 19 -0.46 -16.72 -8.49
CA ARG A 19 -1.63 -17.59 -8.35
C ARG A 19 -2.15 -17.46 -6.92
N LEU A 20 -3.38 -17.01 -6.77
CA LEU A 20 -4.00 -16.79 -5.46
C LEU A 20 -4.90 -17.96 -5.07
N GLU A 21 -4.77 -18.42 -3.83
CA GLU A 21 -5.66 -19.40 -3.21
C GLU A 21 -6.17 -18.81 -1.88
N GLY A 22 -7.40 -19.13 -1.50
CA GLY A 22 -7.99 -18.57 -0.30
C GLY A 22 -9.20 -19.34 0.18
N ASN A 23 -9.80 -18.85 1.26
CA ASN A 23 -10.99 -19.46 1.83
C ASN A 23 -12.29 -18.99 1.15
N ALA A 24 -13.43 -19.20 1.80
CA ALA A 24 -14.75 -18.86 1.27
C ALA A 24 -14.81 -17.41 0.78
N GLN A 25 -15.38 -17.21 -0.41
CA GLN A 25 -15.49 -15.90 -1.04
C GLN A 25 -16.92 -15.68 -1.56
N VAL A 26 -17.36 -14.44 -1.56
CA VAL A 26 -18.61 -14.05 -2.22
C VAL A 26 -18.39 -14.14 -3.74
N ALA A 27 -19.32 -14.78 -4.47
CA ALA A 27 -19.13 -15.09 -5.88
C ALA A 27 -18.82 -13.87 -6.76
N GLU A 28 -19.45 -12.73 -6.47
CA GLU A 28 -19.25 -11.46 -7.20
C GLU A 28 -18.00 -10.68 -6.75
N LEU A 29 -17.41 -11.06 -5.61
CA LEU A 29 -16.26 -10.40 -4.99
C LEU A 29 -15.13 -11.42 -4.72
N PRO A 30 -14.62 -12.09 -5.77
CA PRO A 30 -13.65 -13.17 -5.65
C PRO A 30 -12.24 -12.68 -5.29
N LEU A 31 -11.39 -13.60 -4.86
CA LEU A 31 -9.99 -13.37 -4.52
C LEU A 31 -9.17 -12.77 -5.66
N SER A 32 -9.49 -13.08 -6.91
CA SER A 32 -8.84 -12.49 -8.10
C SER A 32 -8.97 -10.97 -8.17
N ASN A 33 -9.92 -10.39 -7.44
CA ASN A 33 -10.04 -8.94 -7.33
C ASN A 33 -8.84 -8.28 -6.64
N LEU A 34 -8.03 -9.02 -5.87
CA LEU A 34 -6.77 -8.47 -5.33
C LEU A 34 -5.73 -8.16 -6.42
N GLN A 35 -5.95 -8.60 -7.66
CA GLN A 35 -5.07 -8.37 -8.81
C GLN A 35 -5.57 -7.21 -9.70
N ASN A 36 -6.36 -6.30 -9.13
CA ASN A 36 -6.80 -5.07 -9.80
C ASN A 36 -6.27 -3.82 -9.08
N ASP A 37 -6.22 -2.71 -9.82
CA ASP A 37 -5.75 -1.42 -9.31
C ASP A 37 -6.90 -0.45 -8.98
N GLN A 38 -8.16 -0.90 -8.94
CA GLN A 38 -9.30 0.02 -8.78
C GLN A 38 -9.56 0.35 -7.32
N GLY A 39 -9.51 -0.62 -6.41
CA GLY A 39 -9.71 -0.37 -4.97
C GLY A 39 -11.13 0.02 -4.55
N ALA A 40 -12.10 -0.01 -5.45
CA ALA A 40 -13.50 0.17 -5.12
C ALA A 40 -14.03 -1.02 -4.29
N PRO A 41 -14.96 -0.79 -3.34
CA PRO A 41 -15.61 -1.87 -2.61
C PRO A 41 -16.36 -2.88 -3.50
N SER A 42 -16.82 -2.44 -4.68
CA SER A 42 -17.45 -3.29 -5.70
C SER A 42 -16.47 -4.21 -6.43
N THR A 43 -15.17 -3.98 -6.29
CA THR A 43 -14.11 -4.79 -6.86
C THR A 43 -13.17 -5.29 -5.77
N ALA A 44 -13.69 -5.53 -4.56
CA ALA A 44 -12.93 -6.08 -3.45
C ALA A 44 -12.96 -7.61 -3.47
N TRP A 45 -11.99 -8.23 -2.80
CA TRP A 45 -12.17 -9.59 -2.32
C TRP A 45 -13.00 -9.55 -1.04
N ARG A 46 -14.09 -10.32 -0.99
CA ARG A 46 -14.96 -10.39 0.20
C ARG A 46 -15.09 -11.81 0.70
N VAL A 47 -14.85 -11.97 1.99
CA VAL A 47 -15.05 -13.21 2.75
C VAL A 47 -16.31 -13.06 3.58
N PRO A 48 -17.32 -13.96 3.44
CA PRO A 48 -18.63 -13.82 4.11
C PRO A 48 -18.61 -14.08 5.63
N GLY A 49 -17.43 -14.13 6.25
CA GLY A 49 -17.25 -14.34 7.68
C GLY A 49 -16.10 -13.50 8.22
N LYS A 50 -15.69 -13.80 9.44
CA LYS A 50 -14.71 -13.02 10.22
C LYS A 50 -13.28 -13.57 10.18
N GLU A 51 -13.04 -14.54 9.32
CA GLU A 51 -11.72 -15.16 9.13
C GLU A 51 -11.41 -15.24 7.65
N ALA A 52 -10.24 -14.75 7.25
CA ALA A 52 -9.77 -14.76 5.88
C ALA A 52 -8.42 -15.47 5.80
N TYR A 53 -8.20 -16.19 4.72
CA TYR A 53 -6.90 -16.78 4.42
C TYR A 53 -6.56 -16.57 2.95
N LEU A 54 -5.32 -16.16 2.71
CA LEU A 54 -4.74 -15.95 1.38
C LEU A 54 -3.41 -16.70 1.31
N ILE A 55 -3.24 -17.50 0.26
CA ILE A 55 -1.95 -17.96 -0.24
C ILE A 55 -1.68 -17.26 -1.56
N ALA A 56 -0.53 -16.61 -1.67
CA ALA A 56 -0.02 -16.15 -2.94
C ALA A 56 1.16 -17.03 -3.36
N HIS A 57 1.00 -17.77 -4.46
CA HIS A 57 2.10 -18.49 -5.11
C HIS A 57 2.71 -17.61 -6.19
N LEU A 58 3.97 -17.25 -6.01
CA LEU A 58 4.68 -16.38 -6.93
C LEU A 58 5.21 -17.17 -8.13
N PRO A 59 5.18 -16.62 -9.35
CA PRO A 59 5.58 -17.35 -10.57
C PRO A 59 7.07 -17.67 -10.61
N ARG A 60 7.87 -16.95 -9.82
CA ARG A 60 9.31 -17.13 -9.64
C ARG A 60 9.71 -16.62 -8.25
N PRO A 61 10.91 -16.92 -7.76
CA PRO A 61 11.44 -16.27 -6.57
C PRO A 61 11.51 -14.75 -6.77
N ILE A 62 10.88 -13.98 -5.89
CA ILE A 62 10.83 -12.51 -5.93
C ILE A 62 11.34 -11.97 -4.59
N LEU A 63 12.11 -10.89 -4.64
CA LEU A 63 12.55 -10.18 -3.45
C LEU A 63 11.38 -9.35 -2.90
N CYS A 64 11.00 -9.56 -1.64
CA CYS A 64 9.92 -8.87 -0.99
C CYS A 64 10.36 -8.30 0.36
N ARG A 65 9.82 -7.14 0.70
CA ARG A 65 10.07 -6.46 1.97
C ARG A 65 8.80 -6.08 2.72
N GLY A 66 7.64 -6.06 2.05
CA GLY A 66 6.39 -5.77 2.70
C GLY A 66 5.20 -6.48 2.09
N PHE A 67 4.17 -6.61 2.91
CA PHE A 67 2.82 -7.03 2.53
C PHE A 67 1.81 -6.05 3.13
N SER A 68 0.80 -5.65 2.39
CA SER A 68 -0.26 -4.79 2.92
C SER A 68 -1.62 -5.04 2.32
N PHE A 69 -2.64 -4.71 3.10
CA PHE A 69 -4.01 -4.53 2.63
C PHE A 69 -4.43 -3.08 2.82
N HIS A 70 -5.23 -2.56 1.89
CA HIS A 70 -5.68 -1.17 1.90
C HIS A 70 -7.19 -1.09 1.74
N ARG A 71 -7.78 -0.08 2.38
CA ARG A 71 -9.24 0.18 2.42
C ARG A 71 -10.05 -1.00 2.94
N THR A 72 -9.46 -1.76 3.84
CA THR A 72 -10.13 -2.88 4.50
C THR A 72 -11.16 -2.37 5.50
N ASN A 73 -12.13 -3.24 5.84
CA ASN A 73 -13.02 -3.02 6.97
C ASN A 73 -12.50 -3.69 8.26
N LEU A 74 -11.21 -4.04 8.33
CA LEU A 74 -10.63 -4.65 9.52
C LEU A 74 -10.65 -3.67 10.69
N THR A 75 -10.98 -4.19 11.87
CA THR A 75 -10.79 -3.46 13.12
C THR A 75 -9.31 -3.39 13.49
N ALA A 76 -8.95 -2.43 14.34
CA ALA A 76 -7.59 -2.34 14.89
C ALA A 76 -7.19 -3.58 15.73
N GLY A 77 -8.20 -4.29 16.27
CA GLY A 77 -8.03 -5.49 17.09
C GLY A 77 -7.94 -6.79 16.29
N ALA A 78 -8.12 -6.75 14.96
CA ALA A 78 -7.96 -7.91 14.11
C ALA A 78 -6.57 -8.54 14.30
N ARG A 79 -6.49 -9.86 14.18
CA ARG A 79 -5.26 -10.63 14.35
C ARG A 79 -4.82 -11.22 13.02
N TYR A 80 -3.53 -11.27 12.77
CA TYR A 80 -2.97 -11.91 11.60
C TYR A 80 -1.83 -12.87 11.95
N SER A 81 -1.63 -13.87 11.09
CA SER A 81 -0.41 -14.69 11.06
C SER A 81 0.06 -14.76 9.62
N LEU A 82 1.29 -14.31 9.36
CA LEU A 82 1.89 -14.30 8.04
C LEU A 82 3.14 -15.19 8.05
N VAL A 83 3.25 -16.05 7.04
CA VAL A 83 4.40 -16.91 6.78
C VAL A 83 4.87 -16.71 5.34
N ALA A 84 6.11 -16.32 5.15
CA ALA A 84 6.73 -16.22 3.83
C ALA A 84 7.73 -17.37 3.64
N ARG A 85 7.73 -17.97 2.46
CA ARG A 85 8.52 -19.17 2.14
C ARG A 85 9.35 -18.99 0.88
N ASN A 86 10.49 -19.64 0.83
CA ASN A 86 11.29 -19.85 -0.37
C ASN A 86 11.42 -21.36 -0.62
N GLY A 87 10.70 -21.87 -1.61
CA GLY A 87 10.45 -23.30 -1.75
C GLY A 87 9.76 -23.85 -0.50
N ALA A 88 10.33 -24.89 0.10
CA ALA A 88 9.80 -25.49 1.33
C ALA A 88 10.22 -24.76 2.62
N GLY A 89 11.25 -23.91 2.57
CA GLY A 89 11.80 -23.23 3.74
C GLY A 89 11.00 -22.00 4.13
N VAL A 90 10.73 -21.83 5.43
CA VAL A 90 10.17 -20.59 5.98
C VAL A 90 11.30 -19.58 6.13
N VAL A 91 11.15 -18.41 5.50
CA VAL A 91 12.13 -17.31 5.58
C VAL A 91 11.66 -16.17 6.48
N TYR A 92 10.34 -16.06 6.67
CA TYR A 92 9.76 -15.11 7.62
C TYR A 92 8.46 -15.66 8.21
N ALA A 93 8.24 -15.39 9.49
CA ALA A 93 6.98 -15.67 10.19
C ALA A 93 6.70 -14.59 11.23
N SER A 94 5.50 -14.02 11.23
CA SER A 94 5.13 -12.95 12.17
C SER A 94 4.75 -13.46 13.57
N GLY A 95 4.29 -14.71 13.67
CA GLY A 95 3.47 -15.16 14.80
C GLY A 95 2.12 -14.41 14.81
N GLY A 96 1.16 -14.87 15.63
CA GLY A 96 -0.18 -14.26 15.69
C GLY A 96 -0.17 -12.85 16.30
N GLN A 97 -0.07 -11.81 15.48
CA GLN A 97 0.01 -10.40 15.89
C GLN A 97 -1.33 -9.66 15.70
N GLN A 98 -1.48 -8.48 16.29
CA GLN A 98 -2.57 -7.56 15.95
C GLN A 98 -2.22 -6.79 14.68
N THR A 99 -3.22 -6.56 13.82
CA THR A 99 -3.04 -5.80 12.58
C THR A 99 -2.77 -4.32 12.83
N GLN A 100 -3.28 -3.77 13.94
CA GLN A 100 -3.26 -2.33 14.23
C GLN A 100 -3.78 -1.52 13.03
N THR A 101 -4.83 -2.03 12.37
CA THR A 101 -5.43 -1.38 11.21
C THR A 101 -5.92 0.01 11.59
N VAL A 102 -5.55 1.03 10.82
CA VAL A 102 -6.05 2.40 10.98
C VAL A 102 -6.51 2.91 9.62
N SER A 103 -7.70 3.52 9.55
CA SER A 103 -8.27 4.03 8.29
C SER A 103 -8.33 2.99 7.16
N GLY A 104 -8.52 1.71 7.51
CA GLY A 104 -8.54 0.57 6.57
C GLY A 104 -7.17 0.15 6.02
N GLN A 105 -6.08 0.71 6.57
CA GLN A 105 -4.70 0.47 6.17
C GLN A 105 -4.02 -0.54 7.10
N PHE A 106 -3.43 -1.60 6.53
CA PHE A 106 -2.69 -2.63 7.25
C PHE A 106 -1.40 -2.97 6.52
N LEU A 107 -0.25 -2.87 7.19
CA LEU A 107 1.07 -3.17 6.63
C LEU A 107 1.88 -4.08 7.54
N VAL A 108 2.53 -5.07 6.93
CA VAL A 108 3.57 -5.89 7.52
C VAL A 108 4.87 -5.60 6.78
N VAL A 109 5.90 -5.18 7.52
CA VAL A 109 7.24 -4.95 6.99
C VAL A 109 8.15 -6.07 7.49
N PHE A 110 8.83 -6.75 6.59
CA PHE A 110 9.80 -7.79 6.95
C PHE A 110 11.05 -7.12 7.57
N PRO A 111 11.81 -7.82 8.43
CA PRO A 111 12.98 -7.25 9.09
C PRO A 111 14.15 -7.01 8.11
N ASN A 112 14.23 -7.80 7.05
CA ASN A 112 15.16 -7.64 5.93
C ASN A 112 14.46 -8.14 4.64
N ASP A 113 15.05 -7.85 3.48
CA ASP A 113 14.48 -8.28 2.21
C ASP A 113 14.53 -9.81 2.10
N GLN A 114 13.39 -10.42 1.82
CA GLN A 114 13.22 -11.86 1.74
C GLN A 114 12.99 -12.27 0.29
N THR A 115 13.81 -13.16 -0.24
CA THR A 115 13.46 -13.85 -1.48
C THR A 115 12.40 -14.90 -1.17
N ILE A 116 11.21 -14.75 -1.75
CA ILE A 116 10.06 -15.61 -1.47
C ILE A 116 9.49 -16.19 -2.77
N THR A 117 8.88 -17.37 -2.66
CA THR A 117 8.08 -18.04 -3.70
C THR A 117 6.62 -18.19 -3.28
N GLN A 118 6.33 -18.05 -1.98
CA GLN A 118 4.98 -18.18 -1.44
C GLN A 118 4.79 -17.29 -0.22
N LEU A 119 3.61 -16.71 -0.09
CA LEU A 119 3.14 -15.98 1.08
C LEU A 119 1.82 -16.57 1.57
N ASP A 120 1.78 -16.99 2.83
CA ASP A 120 0.58 -17.44 3.52
C ASP A 120 0.19 -16.35 4.53
N ILE A 121 -1.03 -15.82 4.46
CA ILE A 121 -1.56 -14.91 5.48
C ILE A 121 -2.95 -15.36 5.91
N SER A 122 -3.14 -15.53 7.22
CA SER A 122 -4.44 -15.67 7.85
C SER A 122 -4.77 -14.42 8.65
N ILE A 123 -6.04 -14.01 8.62
CA ILE A 123 -6.59 -12.88 9.37
C ILE A 123 -7.86 -13.34 10.09
N SER A 124 -8.03 -12.94 11.34
CA SER A 124 -9.23 -13.16 12.14
C SER A 124 -9.63 -11.86 12.83
N ASP A 125 -10.88 -11.44 12.68
CA ASP A 125 -11.42 -10.21 13.26
C ASP A 125 -12.81 -10.49 13.85
N GLN A 126 -12.82 -11.14 15.02
CA GLN A 126 -14.05 -11.60 15.66
C GLN A 126 -14.97 -10.44 16.08
N ASP A 127 -14.40 -9.27 16.33
CA ASP A 127 -15.12 -8.06 16.75
C ASP A 127 -15.52 -7.19 15.54
N ASN A 128 -15.34 -7.67 14.31
CA ASN A 128 -15.77 -6.94 13.12
C ASN A 128 -17.29 -6.70 13.15
N PRO A 129 -17.76 -5.44 13.10
CA PRO A 129 -19.18 -5.10 13.21
C PRO A 129 -19.97 -5.44 11.94
N ASP A 130 -19.32 -5.51 10.78
CA ASP A 130 -19.97 -5.76 9.49
C ASP A 130 -20.32 -7.23 9.28
N GLY A 131 -19.68 -8.13 10.04
CA GLY A 131 -19.90 -9.58 9.94
C GLY A 131 -19.21 -10.26 8.74
N PHE A 132 -18.51 -9.51 7.90
CA PHE A 132 -17.71 -9.99 6.78
C PHE A 132 -16.36 -9.27 6.74
N LEU A 133 -15.39 -9.84 6.02
CA LEU A 133 -14.11 -9.18 5.74
C LEU A 133 -14.03 -8.74 4.27
N SER A 134 -13.57 -7.53 4.05
CA SER A 134 -13.44 -6.92 2.71
C SER A 134 -12.04 -6.36 2.50
N PHE A 135 -11.41 -6.76 1.40
CA PHE A 135 -10.05 -6.39 1.01
C PHE A 135 -10.05 -5.84 -0.42
N PRO A 136 -10.17 -4.51 -0.60
CA PRO A 136 -10.18 -3.92 -1.94
C PRO A 136 -8.84 -3.95 -2.67
N LEU A 137 -7.74 -3.72 -1.95
CA LEU A 137 -6.40 -3.65 -2.52
C LEU A 137 -5.42 -4.41 -1.64
N ALA A 138 -4.44 -5.03 -2.29
CA ALA A 138 -3.34 -5.68 -1.64
C ALA A 138 -2.02 -5.38 -2.35
N TYR A 139 -0.93 -5.41 -1.59
CA TYR A 139 0.42 -5.26 -2.11
C TYR A 139 1.33 -6.34 -1.50
N LEU A 140 2.18 -6.93 -2.32
CA LEU A 140 3.31 -7.77 -1.91
C LEU A 140 4.49 -7.42 -2.80
N GLY A 141 5.63 -7.07 -2.23
CA GLY A 141 6.78 -6.74 -3.06
C GLY A 141 7.94 -6.08 -2.33
N PRO A 142 8.95 -5.61 -3.08
CA PRO A 142 10.10 -4.91 -2.55
C PRO A 142 9.74 -3.48 -2.12
N LEU A 143 10.27 -3.06 -0.97
CA LEU A 143 10.16 -1.69 -0.49
C LEU A 143 11.51 -1.02 -0.65
N TRP A 144 11.65 -0.24 -1.72
CA TRP A 144 12.86 0.52 -1.99
C TRP A 144 12.92 1.78 -1.12
N GLN A 145 14.10 2.08 -0.60
CA GLN A 145 14.38 3.29 0.18
C GLN A 145 15.53 4.06 -0.47
N PRO A 146 15.46 5.40 -0.56
CA PRO A 146 16.61 6.18 -0.96
C PRO A 146 17.70 6.12 0.11
N GLU A 147 18.96 5.98 -0.32
CA GLU A 147 20.14 5.96 0.54
C GLU A 147 20.40 7.32 1.19
N ARG A 148 20.12 8.41 0.45
CA ARG A 148 20.27 9.79 0.94
C ARG A 148 18.91 10.37 1.32
N ASN A 149 18.32 9.85 2.39
CA ASN A 149 17.01 10.28 2.88
C ASN A 149 17.03 11.51 3.82
N MET A 150 18.00 12.42 3.67
CA MET A 150 18.21 13.50 4.67
C MET A 150 17.21 14.66 4.62
N SER A 151 16.29 14.69 3.67
CA SER A 151 15.13 15.60 3.72
C SER A 151 14.10 15.18 2.67
N TRP A 152 13.13 14.36 3.06
CA TRP A 152 11.84 14.43 2.40
C TRP A 152 10.98 15.38 3.21
N GLN A 153 10.48 16.45 2.57
CA GLN A 153 9.38 17.22 3.13
C GLN A 153 8.12 16.67 2.48
N GLY A 154 7.08 16.45 3.26
CA GLY A 154 5.81 16.10 2.68
C GLY A 154 4.67 16.72 3.43
N ASN A 155 3.68 17.17 2.67
CA ASN A 155 2.45 17.71 3.19
C ASN A 155 1.37 16.66 2.97
N GLU A 156 0.77 16.18 4.05
CA GLU A 156 -0.46 15.40 3.97
C GLU A 156 -1.62 16.35 3.67
N SER A 157 -2.43 16.00 2.69
CA SER A 157 -3.63 16.72 2.32
C SER A 157 -4.79 15.73 2.15
N GLN A 158 -6.00 16.17 2.48
CA GLN A 158 -7.21 15.41 2.23
C GLN A 158 -7.98 16.11 1.11
N GLN A 159 -8.14 15.44 -0.02
CA GLN A 159 -8.97 15.95 -1.10
C GLN A 159 -10.40 15.43 -0.89
N ALA A 160 -11.29 16.31 -0.43
CA ALA A 160 -12.72 16.07 -0.39
C ALA A 160 -13.36 16.70 -1.63
N THR A 161 -13.97 15.89 -2.50
CA THR A 161 -14.85 16.39 -3.56
C THR A 161 -16.28 16.39 -3.02
N ILE A 162 -16.90 17.56 -2.90
CA ILE A 162 -18.31 17.72 -2.54
C ILE A 162 -19.03 18.04 -3.84
N ASP A 163 -19.96 17.19 -4.26
CA ASP A 163 -20.93 17.56 -5.29
C ASP A 163 -22.19 18.09 -4.60
N GLU A 164 -22.56 19.32 -4.94
CA GLU A 164 -23.80 19.94 -4.52
C GLU A 164 -24.89 19.57 -5.54
N ALA A 165 -25.81 18.69 -5.15
CA ALA A 165 -27.00 18.41 -5.94
C ALA A 165 -28.11 19.39 -5.53
N ILE A 166 -28.51 20.26 -6.45
CA ILE A 166 -29.60 21.23 -6.24
C ILE A 166 -30.93 20.56 -6.62
N SER A 167 -31.85 20.44 -5.65
CA SER A 167 -33.22 19.99 -5.93
C SER A 167 -34.02 21.06 -6.68
N LEU A 168 -35.12 20.68 -7.34
CA LEU A 168 -36.05 21.64 -8.01
C LEU A 168 -36.59 22.75 -7.08
N SER A 169 -36.48 22.59 -5.76
CA SER A 169 -36.91 23.53 -4.72
C SER A 169 -35.75 24.42 -4.19
N GLY A 170 -34.54 24.32 -4.73
CA GLY A 170 -33.38 25.08 -4.27
C GLY A 170 -32.74 24.58 -2.96
N VAL A 171 -33.13 23.39 -2.49
CA VAL A 171 -32.48 22.74 -1.35
C VAL A 171 -31.23 22.02 -1.85
N GLU A 172 -30.07 22.39 -1.30
CA GLU A 172 -28.76 21.78 -1.54
C GLU A 172 -28.58 20.55 -0.66
N TYR A 173 -28.25 19.41 -1.27
CA TYR A 173 -27.85 18.20 -0.54
C TYR A 173 -26.36 17.96 -0.77
N PRO A 174 -25.49 18.08 0.25
CA PRO A 174 -24.09 17.73 0.11
C PRO A 174 -23.99 16.21 0.00
N THR A 175 -23.59 15.72 -1.19
CA THR A 175 -23.30 14.30 -1.36
C THR A 175 -21.86 14.06 -0.87
N LEU A 176 -21.71 13.48 0.31
CA LEU A 176 -20.41 13.15 0.88
C LEU A 176 -19.75 12.04 0.06
N ARG A 177 -18.86 12.41 -0.88
CA ARG A 177 -17.96 11.43 -1.51
C ARG A 177 -16.85 11.04 -0.54
N TYR A 178 -16.26 9.87 -0.79
CA TYR A 178 -15.10 9.39 -0.05
C TYR A 178 -13.96 10.42 -0.11
N ARG A 179 -13.34 10.73 1.04
CA ARG A 179 -12.19 11.63 1.12
C ARG A 179 -10.94 10.88 0.66
N GLN A 180 -10.30 11.37 -0.39
CA GLN A 180 -9.07 10.79 -0.90
C GLN A 180 -7.88 11.38 -0.16
N ARG A 181 -7.04 10.54 0.44
CA ARG A 181 -5.78 11.01 1.05
C ARG A 181 -4.73 11.28 -0.03
N ALA A 182 -3.94 12.31 0.16
CA ALA A 182 -2.84 12.66 -0.72
C ALA A 182 -1.62 13.12 0.07
N ILE A 183 -0.43 12.73 -0.37
CA ILE A 183 0.83 13.18 0.19
C ILE A 183 1.68 13.77 -0.93
N ALA A 184 2.10 15.02 -0.75
CA ALA A 184 3.21 15.57 -1.52
C ALA A 184 4.53 15.06 -0.93
N ILE A 185 5.45 14.64 -1.78
CA ILE A 185 6.74 14.05 -1.41
C ILE A 185 7.81 14.85 -2.14
N ASP A 186 8.63 15.58 -1.40
CA ASP A 186 9.70 16.40 -1.94
C ASP A 186 11.05 15.84 -1.49
N HIS A 187 11.77 15.18 -2.38
CA HIS A 187 13.16 14.78 -2.13
C HIS A 187 14.10 15.86 -2.66
N GLN A 188 14.94 16.43 -1.79
CA GLN A 188 15.82 17.56 -2.18
C GLN A 188 17.29 17.17 -2.42
N SER A 189 17.67 15.92 -2.15
CA SER A 189 19.08 15.48 -2.18
C SER A 189 19.26 14.02 -2.59
N LEU A 190 18.62 13.60 -3.69
CA LEU A 190 18.88 12.30 -4.31
C LEU A 190 20.24 12.30 -5.04
N GLY A 191 20.92 11.15 -5.01
CA GLY A 191 22.08 10.87 -5.85
C GLY A 191 21.67 10.37 -7.25
N ILE A 192 22.59 10.50 -8.21
CA ILE A 192 22.40 10.08 -9.60
C ILE A 192 22.09 8.58 -9.70
N ALA A 193 22.66 7.74 -8.83
CA ALA A 193 22.40 6.30 -8.82
C ALA A 193 20.92 5.95 -8.52
N GLU A 194 20.24 6.78 -7.73
CA GLU A 194 18.85 6.59 -7.32
C GLU A 194 17.85 6.95 -8.43
N LEU A 195 18.27 7.76 -9.40
CA LEU A 195 17.41 8.16 -10.52
C LEU A 195 16.86 6.99 -11.34
N THR A 196 17.64 5.92 -11.48
CA THR A 196 17.19 4.73 -12.21
C THR A 196 15.95 4.14 -11.55
N MET A 197 15.95 4.07 -10.22
CA MET A 197 14.81 3.55 -9.46
C MET A 197 13.64 4.52 -9.46
N ILE A 198 13.87 5.82 -9.28
CA ILE A 198 12.82 6.84 -9.38
C ILE A 198 12.13 6.77 -10.75
N ARG A 199 12.89 6.77 -11.85
CA ARG A 199 12.31 6.67 -13.20
C ARG A 199 11.54 5.36 -13.42
N SER A 200 11.95 4.27 -12.79
CA SER A 200 11.20 3.01 -12.80
C SER A 200 9.86 3.16 -12.06
N ILE A 201 9.85 3.79 -10.89
CA ILE A 201 8.62 4.10 -10.13
C ILE A 201 7.69 5.00 -10.96
N GLU A 202 8.23 6.06 -11.58
CA GLU A 202 7.47 6.98 -12.44
C GLU A 202 6.89 6.27 -13.66
N SER A 203 7.67 5.39 -14.30
CA SER A 203 7.21 4.57 -15.42
C SER A 203 6.05 3.66 -15.01
N THR A 204 6.15 3.01 -13.84
CA THR A 204 5.06 2.19 -13.31
C THR A 204 3.81 3.02 -13.04
N ALA A 205 3.96 4.18 -12.42
CA ALA A 205 2.85 5.11 -12.17
C ALA A 205 2.19 5.60 -13.47
N ALA A 206 2.97 5.81 -14.53
CA ALA A 206 2.46 6.21 -15.85
C ALA A 206 1.55 5.15 -16.48
N THR A 207 1.76 3.86 -16.18
CA THR A 207 0.84 2.78 -16.61
C THR A 207 -0.49 2.75 -15.84
N GLY A 208 -0.64 3.62 -14.83
CA GLY A 208 -1.85 3.70 -14.00
C GLY A 208 -1.89 2.71 -12.84
N ARG A 209 -0.80 1.96 -12.62
CA ARG A 209 -0.62 1.04 -11.48
C ARG A 209 -0.49 1.81 -10.17
N ASN A 210 -0.88 1.15 -9.08
CA ASN A 210 -0.73 1.69 -7.74
C ASN A 210 0.72 1.54 -7.23
N ILE A 211 1.20 2.57 -6.55
CA ILE A 211 2.47 2.62 -5.84
C ILE A 211 2.16 2.63 -4.35
N LEU A 212 2.90 1.88 -3.55
CA LEU A 212 2.87 1.99 -2.10
C LEU A 212 3.89 3.03 -1.67
N PHE A 213 3.47 4.04 -0.93
CA PHE A 213 4.36 4.97 -0.26
C PHE A 213 4.18 4.85 1.25
N VAL A 214 5.29 4.66 1.96
CA VAL A 214 5.35 4.64 3.41
C VAL A 214 6.27 5.78 3.86
N PRO A 215 5.73 6.85 4.48
CA PRO A 215 6.50 8.01 4.92
C PRO A 215 7.69 7.69 5.84
N ASP A 216 7.48 6.79 6.79
CA ASP A 216 8.52 6.32 7.71
C ASP A 216 8.21 4.86 8.06
N LEU A 217 9.12 3.96 7.69
CA LEU A 217 8.97 2.54 8.00
C LEU A 217 9.17 2.21 9.47
N SER A 218 9.87 3.04 10.24
CA SER A 218 10.14 2.83 11.67
C SER A 218 9.02 3.36 12.57
N ALA A 219 8.17 4.25 12.04
CA ALA A 219 7.12 4.91 12.79
C ALA A 219 6.04 3.94 13.30
N ALA A 220 5.60 4.14 14.54
CA ALA A 220 4.54 3.34 15.17
C ALA A 220 3.17 3.52 14.48
N ASP A 221 2.94 4.68 13.88
CA ASP A 221 1.73 5.10 13.18
C ASP A 221 1.84 4.96 11.65
N ARG A 222 2.80 4.17 11.15
CA ARG A 222 3.00 3.91 9.71
C ARG A 222 1.74 3.44 8.98
N ASN A 223 0.87 2.67 9.64
CA ASN A 223 -0.39 2.22 9.04
C ASN A 223 -1.29 3.41 8.71
N SER A 224 -1.41 4.40 9.61
CA SER A 224 -2.14 5.62 9.28
C SER A 224 -1.42 6.49 8.27
N ALA A 225 -0.09 6.51 8.24
CA ALA A 225 0.66 7.43 7.37
C ALA A 225 0.79 6.92 5.92
N MET A 226 0.75 5.61 5.69
CA MET A 226 0.95 5.05 4.34
C MET A 226 -0.19 5.36 3.37
N ILE A 227 0.16 5.41 2.08
CA ILE A 227 -0.78 5.55 0.96
C ILE A 227 -0.46 4.50 -0.10
N PHE A 228 -1.48 3.78 -0.54
CA PHE A 228 -1.42 2.96 -1.74
C PHE A 228 -2.33 3.54 -2.80
N GLY A 229 -1.75 3.95 -3.93
CA GLY A 229 -2.51 4.56 -4.98
C GLY A 229 -1.67 5.16 -6.09
N ARG A 230 -2.21 6.16 -6.78
CA ARG A 230 -1.58 6.70 -7.98
C ARG A 230 -0.58 7.77 -7.63
N LEU A 231 0.67 7.56 -8.04
CA LEU A 231 1.71 8.56 -7.99
C LEU A 231 1.66 9.45 -9.25
N THR A 232 1.83 10.74 -9.06
CA THR A 232 2.00 11.74 -10.11
C THR A 232 3.40 12.32 -9.97
N PRO A 233 4.29 12.06 -10.94
CA PRO A 233 5.64 12.61 -10.89
C PRO A 233 5.63 14.11 -11.14
N GLY A 234 6.52 14.81 -10.46
CA GLY A 234 6.90 16.19 -10.77
C GLY A 234 8.25 16.24 -11.49
N ASP A 235 8.84 17.43 -11.53
CA ASP A 235 10.10 17.63 -12.25
C ASP A 235 11.31 17.16 -11.45
N ILE A 236 12.26 16.51 -12.15
CA ILE A 236 13.59 16.21 -11.62
C ILE A 236 14.51 17.39 -11.96
N THR A 237 15.02 18.06 -10.93
CA THR A 237 15.87 19.25 -11.04
C THR A 237 17.25 19.00 -10.44
N CYS A 238 18.24 19.78 -10.89
CA CYS A 238 19.61 19.75 -10.36
C CYS A 238 19.90 21.09 -9.66
N PRO A 239 19.52 21.26 -8.38
CA PRO A 239 19.66 22.53 -7.67
C PRO A 239 21.12 22.95 -7.43
N ALA A 240 22.07 22.01 -7.49
CA ALA A 240 23.49 22.30 -7.31
C ALA A 240 24.32 21.58 -8.40
N GLY A 241 24.50 22.22 -9.56
CA GLY A 241 25.05 21.59 -10.78
C GLY A 241 26.44 20.93 -10.71
N ALA A 242 27.23 21.18 -9.67
CA ALA A 242 28.54 20.52 -9.45
C ALA A 242 28.49 19.42 -8.37
N ALA A 243 27.40 19.33 -7.61
CA ALA A 243 27.21 18.31 -6.59
C ALA A 243 26.25 17.22 -7.11
N ASP A 244 26.49 15.97 -6.73
CA ASP A 244 25.57 14.86 -6.95
C ASP A 244 24.33 15.00 -6.05
N ARG A 245 23.50 16.00 -6.36
CA ARG A 245 22.30 16.40 -5.63
C ARG A 245 21.21 16.78 -6.61
N LEU A 246 20.21 15.91 -6.67
CA LEU A 246 19.02 16.08 -7.48
C LEU A 246 17.81 16.24 -6.57
N ALA A 247 16.89 17.09 -6.99
CA ALA A 247 15.62 17.27 -6.32
C ALA A 247 14.48 16.79 -7.21
N THR A 248 13.50 16.13 -6.61
CA THR A 248 12.26 15.72 -7.28
C THR A 248 11.09 15.93 -6.35
N SER A 249 9.96 16.29 -6.94
CA SER A 249 8.67 16.38 -6.26
C SER A 249 7.76 15.30 -6.83
N MET A 250 6.95 14.68 -5.98
CA MET A 250 5.96 13.69 -6.38
C MET A 250 4.71 13.91 -5.55
N THR A 251 3.54 13.58 -6.09
CA THR A 251 2.30 13.55 -5.31
C THR A 251 1.67 12.18 -5.44
N ILE A 252 1.44 11.51 -4.32
CA ILE A 252 0.69 10.26 -4.30
C ILE A 252 -0.73 10.52 -3.79
N LYS A 253 -1.72 9.92 -4.46
CA LYS A 253 -3.13 9.96 -4.06
C LYS A 253 -3.66 8.55 -3.86
N GLU A 254 -4.36 8.31 -2.75
CA GLU A 254 -4.99 7.04 -2.43
C GLU A 254 -5.97 6.60 -3.52
N ARG A 255 -6.03 5.31 -3.83
CA ARG A 255 -6.92 4.83 -4.90
C ARG A 255 -8.36 4.60 -4.43
N LEU A 256 -9.33 5.01 -5.27
CA LEU A 256 -10.77 4.93 -5.03
C LEU A 256 -11.48 3.79 -5.76
#